data_AF-A0A3M2VSH3-F1
#
_entry.id   AF-A0A3M2VSH3-F1
#
_cell.length_a   1.000
_cell.length_b   1.000
_cell.length_c   1.000
_cell.angle_alpha   90.00
_cell.angle_beta   90.00
_cell.angle_gamma   90.00
#
_symmetry.space_group_name_H-M   'P 1'
#
loop_
_entity.id
_entity.type
_entity.pdbx_description
1 polymer ?
#
loop_
_entity_poly.entity_id
_entity_poly.type
_entity_poly.pdbx_seq_one_letter_code
_entity_poly.pdbx_strand_id
1 'polypeptide(L)'
;MFSPVTPDTTTEPVCNHLDQMAELARYVADEMNRNLLHPTVQKLKKRLNYDAAQETWQWMELPWYAQLGAHNNPQTIAASNTAAAMVIWAQKVGQNREWDHKPKILKEFNNDTRHKQGRYAYYYDIWSNIHYGYIGMAAGFSESVLLDGAGL
;
A
#
# COMPACT_ATOMS: atom_id res chain seq x y z
N MET A 1 37.67 43.58 11.87
CA MET A 1 38.37 42.69 10.91
C MET A 1 37.58 41.40 10.87
N PHE A 2 36.99 41.05 9.73
CA PHE A 2 36.30 39.76 9.56
C PHE A 2 37.32 38.75 9.02
N SER A 3 37.46 37.61 9.71
CA SER A 3 38.29 36.50 9.23
C SER A 3 37.70 35.92 7.94
N PRO A 4 38.53 35.50 6.98
CA PRO A 4 38.03 34.88 5.76
C PRO A 4 37.49 33.49 6.07
N VAL A 5 36.25 33.21 5.65
CA VAL A 5 35.72 31.84 5.60
C VAL A 5 36.46 31.11 4.49
N THR A 6 37.35 30.19 4.86
CA THR A 6 37.88 29.20 3.94
C THR A 6 36.75 28.26 3.52
N PRO A 7 36.55 28.02 2.21
CA PRO A 7 35.61 27.01 1.76
C PRO A 7 36.11 25.66 2.24
N ASP A 8 35.35 25.02 3.13
CA ASP A 8 35.63 23.66 3.58
C ASP A 8 35.55 22.75 2.34
N THR A 9 36.71 22.38 1.82
CA THR A 9 36.85 21.52 0.65
C THR A 9 36.96 20.08 1.12
N THR A 10 36.13 19.68 2.10
CA THR A 10 35.93 18.28 2.42
C THR A 10 35.16 17.68 1.24
N THR A 11 35.91 17.08 0.31
CA THR A 11 35.34 16.15 -0.66
C THR A 11 34.62 15.08 0.14
N GLU A 12 33.28 15.15 0.17
CA GLU A 12 32.48 14.12 0.83
C GLU A 12 32.91 12.75 0.32
N PRO A 13 33.05 11.74 1.20
CA PRO A 13 33.45 10.42 0.78
C PRO A 13 32.49 9.89 -0.29
N VAL A 14 33.01 9.72 -1.51
CA VAL A 14 32.24 9.16 -2.61
C VAL A 14 32.06 7.67 -2.35
N CYS A 15 30.81 7.26 -2.14
CA CYS A 15 30.45 5.86 -1.96
C CYS A 15 30.65 5.10 -3.29
N ASN A 16 31.59 4.15 -3.32
CA ASN A 16 31.93 3.37 -4.52
C ASN A 16 31.00 2.16 -4.75
N HIS A 17 29.96 1.97 -3.92
CA HIS A 17 28.99 0.90 -4.13
C HIS A 17 28.19 1.14 -5.41
N LEU A 18 27.90 0.05 -6.13
CA LEU A 18 27.04 0.09 -7.31
C LEU A 18 25.61 0.49 -6.91
N ASP A 19 24.91 1.15 -7.84
CA ASP A 19 23.50 1.43 -7.66
C ASP A 19 22.68 0.14 -7.75
N GLN A 20 21.79 -0.06 -6.78
CA GLN A 20 21.01 -1.29 -6.63
C GLN A 20 19.53 -1.11 -7.06
N MET A 21 19.08 0.13 -7.28
CA MET A 21 17.66 0.42 -7.50
C MET A 21 17.08 -0.18 -8.78
N ALA A 22 17.86 -0.34 -9.85
CA ALA A 22 17.31 -0.80 -11.13
C ALA A 22 16.72 -2.22 -11.04
N GLU A 23 17.42 -3.13 -10.34
CA GLU A 23 16.95 -4.49 -10.12
C GLU A 23 15.78 -4.54 -9.14
N LEU A 24 15.88 -3.74 -8.08
CA LEU A 24 14.84 -3.69 -7.06
C LEU A 24 13.53 -3.12 -7.62
N ALA A 25 13.59 -2.00 -8.35
CA ALA A 25 12.43 -1.41 -8.98
C ALA A 25 11.76 -2.39 -9.96
N ARG A 26 12.54 -3.20 -10.67
CA ARG A 26 12.02 -4.27 -11.53
C ARG A 26 11.27 -5.33 -10.72
N TYR A 27 11.86 -5.82 -9.63
CA TYR A 27 11.21 -6.78 -8.73
C TYR A 27 9.86 -6.25 -8.20
N VAL A 28 9.83 -5.02 -7.69
CA VAL A 28 8.60 -4.41 -7.15
C VAL A 28 7.57 -4.20 -8.25
N ALA A 29 7.98 -3.75 -9.44
CA ALA A 29 7.09 -3.61 -10.59
C ALA A 29 6.47 -4.94 -11.01
N ASP A 30 7.25 -6.02 -11.03
CA ASP A 30 6.76 -7.36 -11.36
C ASP A 30 5.79 -7.89 -10.30
N GLU A 31 6.05 -7.66 -9.01
CA GLU A 31 5.09 -7.96 -7.94
C GLU A 31 3.81 -7.11 -8.05
N MET A 32 3.91 -5.83 -8.40
CA MET A 32 2.74 -4.96 -8.60
C MET A 32 1.90 -5.44 -9.79
N ASN A 33 2.52 -5.75 -10.92
CA ASN A 33 1.84 -6.22 -12.13
C ASN A 33 1.14 -7.56 -11.91
N ARG A 34 1.80 -8.50 -11.21
CA ARG A 34 1.18 -9.78 -10.82
C ARG A 34 0.01 -9.60 -9.86
N ASN A 35 0.21 -8.79 -8.82
CA ASN A 35 -0.78 -8.68 -7.74
C ASN A 35 -1.97 -7.81 -8.13
N LEU A 36 -1.81 -6.87 -9.08
CA LEU A 36 -2.90 -6.06 -9.62
C LEU A 36 -4.04 -6.91 -10.18
N LEU A 37 -3.70 -8.02 -10.85
CA LEU A 37 -4.68 -8.94 -11.44
C LEU A 37 -5.12 -10.04 -10.48
N HIS A 38 -4.60 -10.07 -9.25
CA HIS A 38 -4.90 -11.11 -8.29
C HIS A 38 -6.40 -11.09 -7.92
N PRO A 39 -7.09 -12.25 -7.84
CA PRO A 39 -8.53 -12.31 -7.54
C PRO A 39 -8.94 -11.57 -6.26
N THR A 40 -8.05 -11.53 -5.27
CA THR A 40 -8.24 -10.74 -4.05
C THR A 40 -8.42 -9.25 -4.32
N VAL A 41 -7.63 -8.64 -5.22
CA VAL A 41 -7.77 -7.21 -5.56
C VAL A 41 -9.13 -6.95 -6.19
N GLN A 42 -9.58 -7.81 -7.10
CA GLN A 42 -10.91 -7.70 -7.71
C GLN A 42 -12.04 -7.86 -6.68
N LYS A 43 -11.89 -8.81 -5.75
CA LYS A 43 -12.84 -9.03 -4.65
C LYS A 43 -12.92 -7.83 -3.72
N LEU A 44 -11.79 -7.22 -3.37
CA LEU A 44 -11.71 -6.01 -2.55
C LEU A 44 -12.37 -4.83 -3.27
N LYS A 45 -12.02 -4.62 -4.55
CA LYS A 45 -12.59 -3.56 -5.40
C LYS A 45 -14.11 -3.63 -5.47
N LYS A 46 -14.68 -4.83 -5.63
CA LYS A 46 -16.14 -5.01 -5.62
C LYS A 46 -16.77 -4.60 -4.29
N ARG A 47 -16.12 -4.88 -3.16
CA ARG A 47 -16.65 -4.55 -1.82
C ARG A 47 -16.52 -3.08 -1.49
N LEU A 48 -15.37 -2.49 -1.79
CA LEU A 48 -15.05 -1.09 -1.48
C LEU A 48 -15.78 -0.11 -2.39
N ASN A 49 -16.10 -0.51 -3.62
CA ASN A 49 -16.89 0.31 -4.56
C ASN A 49 -18.41 0.16 -4.39
N TYR A 50 -18.90 -0.35 -3.25
CA TYR A 50 -20.33 -0.39 -2.96
C TYR A 50 -20.85 1.03 -2.71
N ASP A 51 -21.73 1.54 -3.58
CA ASP A 51 -22.30 2.88 -3.47
C ASP A 51 -23.44 2.91 -2.45
N ALA A 52 -23.08 3.08 -1.19
CA ALA A 52 -24.04 3.16 -0.10
C ALA A 52 -25.06 4.29 -0.29
N ALA A 53 -24.69 5.40 -0.95
CA ALA A 53 -25.58 6.53 -1.15
C ALA A 53 -26.66 6.18 -2.18
N GLN A 54 -26.27 5.69 -3.35
CA GLN A 54 -27.21 5.23 -4.39
C GLN A 54 -28.16 4.16 -3.85
N GLU A 55 -27.62 3.18 -3.14
CA GLU A 55 -28.38 2.08 -2.55
C GLU A 55 -29.36 2.57 -1.48
N THR A 56 -28.99 3.60 -0.71
CA THR A 56 -29.89 4.25 0.25
C THR A 56 -31.08 4.90 -0.43
N TRP A 57 -30.86 5.60 -1.55
CA TRP A 57 -31.97 6.18 -2.31
C TRP A 57 -32.95 5.10 -2.78
N GLN A 58 -32.45 4.01 -3.35
CA GLN A 58 -33.29 2.88 -3.77
C GLN A 58 -34.01 2.21 -2.60
N TRP A 59 -33.33 2.05 -1.46
CA TRP A 59 -33.93 1.50 -0.25
C TRP A 59 -35.06 2.37 0.30
N MET A 60 -34.93 3.70 0.23
CA MET A 60 -35.96 4.66 0.63
C MET A 60 -37.20 4.65 -0.27
N GLU A 61 -37.06 4.23 -1.53
CA GLU A 61 -38.19 4.06 -2.47
C GLU A 61 -39.01 2.78 -2.22
N LEU A 62 -38.50 1.86 -1.40
CA LEU A 62 -39.20 0.61 -1.10
C LEU A 62 -40.46 0.84 -0.24
N PRO A 63 -41.49 -0.02 -0.37
CA PRO A 63 -42.60 -0.05 0.57
C PRO A 63 -42.12 -0.28 2.01
N TRP A 64 -42.80 0.32 2.99
CA TRP A 64 -42.39 0.30 4.40
C TRP A 64 -42.08 -1.09 4.96
N TYR A 65 -42.82 -2.12 4.55
CA TYR A 65 -42.60 -3.50 5.03
C TYR A 65 -41.29 -4.10 4.52
N ALA A 66 -40.80 -3.68 3.35
CA ALA A 66 -39.52 -4.12 2.79
C ALA A 66 -38.32 -3.40 3.45
N GLN A 67 -38.57 -2.26 4.10
CA GLN A 67 -37.58 -1.51 4.88
C GLN A 67 -37.40 -2.07 6.30
N LEU A 68 -38.30 -2.94 6.78
CA LEU A 68 -38.22 -3.53 8.12
C LEU A 68 -37.11 -4.59 8.21
N GLY A 69 -35.88 -4.13 8.46
CA GLY A 69 -34.74 -5.00 8.80
C GLY A 69 -33.40 -4.27 8.72
N ALA A 70 -32.65 -4.20 9.84
CA ALA A 70 -31.34 -3.55 9.90
C ALA A 70 -30.28 -4.20 8.98
N HIS A 71 -30.46 -5.46 8.57
CA HIS A 71 -29.56 -6.18 7.68
C HIS A 71 -29.72 -5.79 6.20
N ASN A 72 -30.86 -5.22 5.82
CA ASN A 72 -31.11 -4.73 4.46
C ASN A 72 -30.79 -3.24 4.32
N ASN A 73 -30.37 -2.59 5.40
CA ASN A 73 -29.97 -1.20 5.40
C ASN A 73 -28.61 -1.06 4.66
N PRO A 74 -28.52 -0.21 3.61
CA PRO A 74 -27.30 -0.04 2.83
C PRO A 74 -26.06 0.40 3.63
N GLN A 75 -26.23 1.20 4.68
CA GLN A 75 -25.13 1.62 5.55
C GLN A 75 -24.55 0.42 6.32
N THR A 76 -25.40 -0.47 6.83
CA THR A 76 -24.96 -1.74 7.46
C THR A 76 -24.19 -2.62 6.47
N ILE A 77 -24.66 -2.71 5.23
CA ILE A 77 -24.01 -3.48 4.16
C ILE A 77 -22.63 -2.88 3.84
N ALA A 78 -22.54 -1.55 3.69
CA ALA A 78 -21.28 -0.85 3.43
C ALA A 78 -20.26 -1.04 4.56
N ALA A 79 -20.69 -0.95 5.82
CA ALA A 79 -19.84 -1.21 6.97
C ALA A 79 -19.33 -2.66 7.00
N SER A 80 -20.21 -3.64 6.73
CA SER A 80 -19.85 -5.06 6.64
C SER A 80 -18.86 -5.33 5.49
N ASN A 81 -19.07 -4.70 4.34
CA ASN A 81 -18.15 -4.78 3.20
C ASN A 81 -16.77 -4.21 3.53
N THR A 82 -16.73 -3.07 4.21
CA THR A 82 -15.48 -2.42 4.66
C THR A 82 -14.75 -3.30 5.66
N ALA A 83 -15.44 -3.84 6.67
CA ALA A 83 -14.84 -4.74 7.66
C ALA A 83 -14.27 -6.02 6.99
N ALA A 84 -15.03 -6.63 6.09
CA ALA A 84 -14.57 -7.79 5.34
C ALA A 84 -13.36 -7.46 4.44
N ALA A 85 -13.35 -6.27 3.83
CA ALA A 85 -12.23 -5.81 3.01
C ALA A 85 -10.96 -5.65 3.85
N MET A 86 -11.04 -5.04 5.04
CA MET A 86 -9.91 -4.90 5.96
C MET A 86 -9.34 -6.24 6.40
N VAL A 87 -10.20 -7.21 6.73
CA VAL A 87 -9.74 -8.57 7.10
C VAL A 87 -9.00 -9.24 5.95
N ILE A 88 -9.57 -9.19 4.74
CA ILE A 88 -8.94 -9.77 3.54
C ILE A 88 -7.60 -9.07 3.24
N TRP A 89 -7.55 -7.75 3.37
CA TRP A 89 -6.34 -6.96 3.16
C TRP A 89 -5.25 -7.33 4.15
N ALA A 90 -5.55 -7.33 5.46
CA ALA A 90 -4.62 -7.69 6.52
C ALA A 90 -4.06 -9.11 6.36
N GLN A 91 -4.87 -10.06 5.87
CA GLN A 91 -4.42 -11.42 5.57
C GLN A 91 -3.39 -11.49 4.42
N LYS A 92 -3.38 -10.51 3.52
CA LYS A 92 -2.42 -10.43 2.42
C LYS A 92 -1.16 -9.65 2.77
N VAL A 93 -1.30 -8.50 3.44
CA VAL A 93 -0.20 -7.54 3.66
C VAL A 93 0.43 -7.60 5.04
N GLY A 94 -0.16 -8.33 5.99
CA GLY A 94 0.38 -8.44 7.34
C GLY A 94 1.76 -9.10 7.38
N GLN A 95 2.43 -9.05 8.55
CA GLN A 95 3.74 -9.65 8.72
C GLN A 95 3.76 -11.14 8.35
N ASN A 96 4.77 -11.56 7.60
CA ASN A 96 4.94 -12.92 7.09
C ASN A 96 3.77 -13.40 6.21
N ARG A 97 2.99 -12.48 5.64
CA ARG A 97 1.95 -12.80 4.66
C ARG A 97 2.48 -12.71 3.25
N GLU A 98 1.65 -13.11 2.31
CA GLU A 98 2.02 -13.25 0.91
C GLU A 98 2.55 -11.96 0.28
N TRP A 99 2.03 -10.80 0.67
CA TRP A 99 2.48 -9.49 0.16
C TRP A 99 3.38 -8.74 1.14
N ASP A 100 3.88 -9.42 2.18
CA ASP A 100 5.01 -8.92 2.96
C ASP A 100 6.29 -9.11 2.14
N HIS A 101 6.71 -8.05 1.45
CA HIS A 101 7.89 -8.10 0.59
C HIS A 101 9.19 -7.83 1.34
N LYS A 102 9.11 -7.31 2.57
CA LYS A 102 10.28 -7.02 3.41
C LYS A 102 11.22 -8.23 3.53
N PRO A 103 10.78 -9.43 3.96
CA PRO A 103 11.68 -10.59 4.05
C PRO A 103 12.16 -11.11 2.69
N LYS A 104 11.35 -10.96 1.62
CA LYS A 104 11.73 -11.41 0.28
C LYS A 104 12.84 -10.55 -0.30
N ILE A 105 12.72 -9.23 -0.16
CA ILE A 105 13.73 -8.26 -0.59
C ILE A 105 15.03 -8.49 0.18
N LEU A 106 14.97 -8.65 1.51
CA LEU A 106 16.19 -8.96 2.28
C LEU A 106 16.88 -10.22 1.76
N LYS A 107 16.11 -11.28 1.50
CA LYS A 107 16.68 -12.53 0.98
C LYS A 107 17.31 -12.37 -0.41
N GLU A 108 16.65 -11.65 -1.31
CA GLU A 108 17.11 -11.47 -2.70
C GLU A 108 18.34 -10.54 -2.76
N PHE A 109 18.40 -9.53 -1.90
CA PHE A 109 19.42 -8.48 -1.94
C PHE A 109 20.48 -8.65 -0.83
N ASN A 110 20.99 -9.87 -0.65
CA ASN A 110 22.12 -10.18 0.25
C ASN A 110 21.94 -9.77 1.73
N ASN A 111 20.70 -9.79 2.23
CA ASN A 111 20.32 -9.27 3.55
C ASN A 111 20.68 -7.79 3.76
N ASP A 112 20.81 -7.03 2.69
CA ASP A 112 21.05 -5.59 2.75
C ASP A 112 19.75 -4.86 3.08
N THR A 113 19.81 -4.01 4.11
CA THR A 113 18.67 -3.20 4.55
C THR A 113 18.68 -1.81 3.89
N ARG A 114 19.76 -1.44 3.20
CA ARG A 114 19.94 -0.12 2.59
C ARG A 114 20.41 -0.23 1.15
N HIS A 115 19.60 0.26 0.23
CA HIS A 115 19.88 0.18 -1.20
C HIS A 115 20.34 1.53 -1.74
N LYS A 116 21.51 1.56 -2.39
CA LYS A 116 22.07 2.80 -2.96
C LYS A 116 21.44 3.17 -4.29
N GLN A 117 21.20 4.47 -4.47
CA GLN A 117 21.00 5.12 -5.77
C GLN A 117 21.62 6.51 -5.78
N GLY A 118 22.60 6.74 -6.66
CA GLY A 118 23.33 7.99 -6.70
C GLY A 118 24.01 8.29 -5.36
N ARG A 119 23.65 9.42 -4.73
CA ARG A 119 24.18 9.84 -3.43
C ARG A 119 23.35 9.39 -2.21
N TYR A 120 22.25 8.67 -2.45
CA TYR A 120 21.30 8.30 -1.40
C TYR A 120 21.32 6.80 -1.15
N ALA A 121 21.01 6.42 0.09
CA ALA A 121 20.77 5.04 0.49
C ALA A 121 19.37 4.96 1.09
N TYR A 122 18.49 4.17 0.47
CA TYR A 122 17.09 4.02 0.85
C TYR A 122 16.91 2.79 1.71
N TYR A 123 16.16 2.92 2.80
CA TYR A 123 15.82 1.77 3.63
C TYR A 123 14.85 0.86 2.87
N TYR A 124 15.03 -0.45 2.99
CA TYR A 124 14.36 -1.44 2.14
C TYR A 124 12.83 -1.54 2.32
N ASP A 125 12.28 -1.00 3.41
CA ASP A 125 10.85 -1.02 3.68
C ASP A 125 10.03 -0.18 2.69
N ILE A 126 10.64 0.87 2.13
CA ILE A 126 10.01 1.79 1.16
C ILE A 126 9.40 1.03 -0.02
N TRP A 127 10.03 -0.07 -0.41
CA TRP A 127 9.64 -0.89 -1.55
C TRP A 127 8.36 -1.68 -1.28
N SER A 128 8.26 -2.25 -0.07
CA SER A 128 7.03 -2.90 0.38
C SER A 128 5.90 -1.88 0.54
N ASN A 129 6.22 -0.65 0.99
CA ASN A 129 5.23 0.42 1.14
C ASN A 129 4.74 0.97 -0.21
N ILE A 130 5.60 1.06 -1.22
CA ILE A 130 5.20 1.43 -2.59
C ILE A 130 4.23 0.38 -3.15
N HIS A 131 4.54 -0.91 -2.99
CA HIS A 131 3.63 -2.00 -3.38
C HIS A 131 2.29 -1.93 -2.63
N TYR A 132 2.35 -1.76 -1.30
CA TYR A 132 1.18 -1.62 -0.43
C TYR A 132 0.24 -0.49 -0.90
N GLY A 133 0.80 0.70 -1.10
CA GLY A 133 0.04 1.87 -1.54
C GLY A 133 -0.57 1.66 -2.93
N TYR A 134 0.24 1.21 -3.89
CA TYR A 134 -0.22 1.00 -5.27
C TYR A 134 -1.35 -0.03 -5.36
N ILE A 135 -1.16 -1.21 -4.75
CA ILE A 135 -2.17 -2.28 -4.77
C ILE A 135 -3.40 -1.90 -3.93
N GLY A 136 -3.21 -1.21 -2.81
CA GLY A 136 -4.30 -0.71 -1.98
C GLY A 136 -5.21 0.26 -2.73
N MET A 137 -4.62 1.22 -3.44
CA MET A 137 -5.37 2.15 -4.30
C MET A 137 -6.08 1.41 -5.44
N ALA A 138 -5.42 0.46 -6.08
CA ALA A 138 -6.04 -0.36 -7.14
C ALA A 138 -7.22 -1.21 -6.62
N ALA A 139 -7.15 -1.65 -5.36
CA ALA A 139 -8.22 -2.36 -4.67
C ALA A 139 -9.38 -1.46 -4.23
N GLY A 140 -9.23 -0.13 -4.29
CA GLY A 140 -10.29 0.84 -3.95
C GLY A 140 -10.24 1.39 -2.52
N PHE A 141 -9.14 1.20 -1.79
CA PHE A 141 -8.95 1.90 -0.52
C PHE A 141 -8.71 3.40 -0.74
N SER A 142 -9.12 4.23 0.22
CA SER A 142 -8.73 5.64 0.22
C SER A 142 -7.27 5.80 0.62
N GLU A 143 -6.65 6.88 0.17
CA GLU A 143 -5.30 7.26 0.56
C GLU A 143 -5.17 7.35 2.09
N SER A 144 -6.15 7.95 2.77
CA SER A 144 -6.14 8.08 4.23
C SER A 144 -6.08 6.72 4.94
N VAL A 145 -6.87 5.75 4.50
CA VAL A 145 -6.87 4.39 5.08
C VAL A 145 -5.52 3.71 4.88
N LEU A 146 -4.90 3.91 3.72
CA LEU A 146 -3.59 3.33 3.43
C LEU A 146 -2.48 4.00 4.23
N LEU A 147 -2.56 5.32 4.44
CA LEU A 147 -1.62 6.04 5.28
C LEU A 147 -1.75 5.63 6.75
N ASP A 148 -2.97 5.46 7.27
CA ASP A 148 -3.22 4.99 8.64
C ASP A 148 -2.72 3.55 8.85
N GLY A 149 -2.75 2.73 7.79
CA GLY A 149 -2.24 1.36 7.81
C GLY A 149 -0.73 1.25 7.55
N ALA A 150 -0.09 2.30 7.06
CA ALA A 150 1.34 2.30 6.73
C ALA A 150 2.18 2.46 8.01
N GLY A 151 3.10 1.52 8.25
CA GLY A 151 4.02 1.58 9.40
C GLY A 151 3.53 0.90 10.67
N LEU A 152 2.37 0.24 10.64
CA LEU A 152 1.93 -0.73 11.66
C LEU A 152 2.68 -2.06 11.55
#